data_AF-A0A9P6SRT9-F1
#
_entry.id   AF-A0A9P6SRT9-F1
#
_cell.length_a   1.000
_cell.length_b   1.000
_cell.length_c   1.000
_cell.angle_alpha   90.00
_cell.angle_beta   90.00
_cell.angle_gamma   90.00
#
_symmetry.space_group_name_H-M   'P 1'
#
loop_
_entity.id
_entity.type
_entity.pdbx_description
1 polymer ?
#
loop_
_entity_poly.entity_id
_entity_poly.type
_entity_poly.pdbx_seq_one_letter_code
_entity_poly.pdbx_strand_id
1 'polypeptide(L)'
;MAIIRKLGLLLVAASVLALNLVAQTEAAACKYNNGKPCPLETPCCSPHGHCGNSLLACDVGCDASASFAGVCKRYTTATDTLTSGNGKPRPVPSLPKGAFKVVGNSGVAAQHIALVTPTRMLIIDKAEANPPKLPSGSSAYNAEYDLVKNEIRLLEVKTNTFCSGGGFLPNGTMISAGGAELR
;
A
#
# COMPACT_ATOMS: atom_id res chain seq x y z
N MET A 1 27.00 -54.64 -22.11
CA MET A 1 27.32 -53.20 -22.22
C MET A 1 26.32 -52.35 -23.02
N ALA A 2 25.46 -52.93 -23.89
CA ALA A 2 24.49 -52.18 -24.69
C ALA A 2 23.19 -51.75 -23.95
N ILE A 3 22.79 -52.49 -22.91
CA ILE A 3 21.52 -52.28 -22.19
C ILE A 3 21.57 -51.04 -21.27
N ILE A 4 22.72 -50.79 -20.63
CA ILE A 4 22.92 -49.62 -19.74
C ILE A 4 22.89 -48.30 -20.52
N ARG A 5 23.40 -48.29 -21.77
CA ARG A 5 23.32 -47.11 -22.65
C ARG A 5 21.88 -46.81 -23.10
N LYS A 6 21.04 -47.82 -23.32
CA LYS A 6 19.63 -47.62 -23.69
C LYS A 6 18.80 -47.09 -22.50
N LEU A 7 19.07 -47.56 -21.28
CA LEU A 7 18.38 -47.07 -20.08
C LEU A 7 18.73 -45.61 -19.77
N GLY A 8 20.00 -45.22 -19.94
CA GLY A 8 20.45 -43.82 -19.79
C GLY A 8 19.80 -42.88 -20.80
N LEU A 9 19.63 -43.30 -22.06
CA LEU A 9 18.98 -42.49 -23.09
C LEU A 9 17.47 -42.32 -22.84
N LEU A 10 16.81 -43.35 -22.31
CA LEU A 10 15.39 -43.30 -21.92
C LEU A 10 15.14 -42.41 -20.71
N LEU A 11 16.03 -42.41 -19.72
CA LEU A 11 15.96 -41.52 -18.54
C LEU A 11 16.17 -40.05 -18.90
N VAL A 12 17.05 -39.76 -19.86
CA VAL A 12 17.26 -38.39 -20.36
C VAL A 12 16.10 -37.92 -21.24
N ALA A 13 15.49 -38.81 -22.03
CA ALA A 13 14.30 -38.46 -22.81
C ALA A 13 13.08 -38.16 -21.91
N ALA A 14 12.90 -38.93 -20.84
CA ALA A 14 11.80 -38.72 -19.88
C ALA A 14 11.97 -37.41 -19.07
N SER A 15 13.20 -36.99 -18.74
CA SER A 15 13.44 -35.72 -18.05
C SER A 15 13.23 -34.50 -18.96
N VAL A 16 13.58 -34.60 -20.25
CA VAL A 16 13.34 -33.52 -21.22
C VAL A 16 11.84 -33.38 -21.55
N LEU A 17 11.09 -34.49 -21.61
CA LEU A 17 9.62 -34.42 -21.75
C LEU A 17 8.94 -33.84 -20.50
N ALA A 18 9.46 -34.11 -19.29
CA ALA A 18 8.92 -33.53 -18.05
C ALA A 18 9.17 -32.02 -17.94
N LEU A 19 10.31 -31.50 -18.45
CA LEU A 19 10.56 -30.05 -18.51
C LEU A 19 9.58 -29.33 -19.46
N ASN A 20 9.18 -29.97 -20.56
CA ASN A 20 8.25 -29.38 -21.52
C ASN A 20 6.78 -29.38 -21.08
N LEU A 21 6.41 -30.19 -20.07
CA LEU A 21 5.04 -30.22 -19.53
C LEU A 21 4.76 -29.12 -18.50
N VAL A 22 5.79 -28.43 -18.00
CA VAL A 22 5.67 -27.32 -17.02
C VAL A 22 5.96 -25.96 -17.66
N ALA A 23 5.96 -25.87 -18.99
CA ALA A 23 5.79 -24.58 -19.66
C ALA A 23 4.31 -24.18 -19.57
N GLN A 24 3.79 -23.97 -18.35
CA GLN A 24 2.69 -23.03 -18.19
C GLN A 24 3.23 -21.73 -18.77
N THR A 25 2.60 -21.23 -19.81
CA THR A 25 2.81 -19.88 -20.31
C THR A 25 2.78 -18.96 -19.09
N GLU A 26 3.93 -18.47 -18.65
CA GLU A 26 4.02 -17.51 -17.56
C GLU A 26 3.36 -16.24 -18.08
N ALA A 27 2.05 -16.13 -17.91
CA ALA A 27 1.35 -14.89 -18.14
C ALA A 27 2.04 -13.84 -17.26
N ALA A 28 2.48 -12.75 -17.87
CA ALA A 28 3.22 -11.71 -17.20
C ALA A 28 2.43 -11.21 -15.97
N ALA A 29 3.16 -10.78 -14.95
CA ALA A 29 2.50 -10.21 -13.78
C ALA A 29 1.85 -8.88 -14.13
N CYS A 30 0.56 -8.71 -13.82
CA CYS A 30 -0.01 -7.37 -13.84
C CYS A 30 0.56 -6.59 -12.64
N LYS A 31 1.13 -5.40 -12.91
CA LYS A 31 1.98 -4.64 -11.98
C LYS A 31 1.43 -4.53 -10.55
N TYR A 32 0.12 -4.32 -10.41
CA TYR A 32 -0.55 -4.12 -9.13
C TYR A 32 -1.40 -5.31 -8.69
N ASN A 33 -1.07 -6.52 -9.15
CA ASN A 33 -1.74 -7.76 -8.79
C ASN A 33 -0.79 -8.77 -8.11
N ASN A 34 0.08 -8.29 -7.20
CA ASN A 34 0.97 -9.16 -6.41
C ASN A 34 1.84 -10.11 -7.23
N GLY A 35 2.33 -9.68 -8.40
CA GLY A 35 3.15 -10.53 -9.25
C GLY A 35 2.36 -11.61 -10.01
N LYS A 36 1.03 -11.54 -10.06
CA LYS A 36 0.15 -12.54 -10.69
C LYS A 36 -0.56 -11.98 -11.93
N PRO A 37 -0.88 -12.84 -12.92
CA PRO A 37 -1.75 -12.44 -14.02
C PRO A 37 -3.16 -12.14 -13.52
N CYS A 38 -3.93 -11.41 -14.32
CA CYS A 38 -5.30 -11.06 -13.96
C CYS A 38 -6.25 -12.28 -13.93
N PRO A 39 -7.20 -12.33 -12.98
CA PRO A 39 -8.18 -13.42 -12.88
C PRO A 39 -9.34 -13.25 -13.87
N LEU A 40 -10.14 -14.29 -14.07
CA LEU A 40 -11.22 -14.34 -15.07
C LEU A 40 -12.27 -13.24 -14.89
N GLU A 41 -12.58 -12.88 -13.65
CA GLU A 41 -13.61 -11.89 -13.30
C GLU A 41 -13.18 -10.47 -13.70
N THR A 42 -11.87 -10.24 -13.81
CA THR A 42 -11.27 -8.95 -14.18
C THR A 42 -10.12 -9.18 -15.15
N PRO A 43 -10.42 -9.65 -16.37
CA PRO A 43 -9.48 -10.36 -17.21
C PRO A 43 -8.40 -9.47 -17.82
N CYS A 44 -8.59 -8.15 -17.88
CA CYS A 44 -7.68 -7.26 -18.59
C CYS A 44 -6.72 -6.57 -17.62
N CYS A 45 -5.42 -6.64 -17.89
CA CYS A 45 -4.43 -5.78 -17.26
C CYS A 45 -4.41 -4.43 -17.98
N SER A 46 -4.92 -3.38 -17.34
CA SER A 46 -4.95 -2.02 -17.91
C SER A 46 -3.55 -1.47 -18.20
N PRO A 47 -3.41 -0.42 -19.03
CA PRO A 47 -2.14 0.28 -19.24
C PRO A 47 -1.49 0.79 -17.93
N HIS A 48 -2.31 0.98 -16.89
CA HIS A 48 -1.85 1.41 -15.56
C HIS A 48 -1.45 0.23 -14.66
N GLY A 49 -1.48 -1.01 -15.14
CA GLY A 49 -1.04 -2.17 -14.39
C GLY A 49 -2.04 -2.69 -13.36
N HIS A 50 -3.31 -2.31 -13.48
CA HIS A 50 -4.41 -2.83 -12.66
C HIS A 50 -5.28 -3.79 -13.48
N CYS A 51 -5.67 -4.92 -12.89
CA CYS A 51 -6.68 -5.79 -13.47
C CYS A 51 -8.04 -5.09 -13.55
N GLY A 52 -8.91 -5.46 -14.49
CA GLY A 52 -10.25 -4.91 -14.64
C GLY A 52 -11.07 -5.58 -15.75
N ASN A 53 -12.37 -5.31 -15.79
CA ASN A 53 -13.32 -5.80 -16.81
C ASN A 53 -14.06 -4.65 -17.55
N SER A 54 -13.70 -3.39 -17.29
CA SER A 54 -14.31 -2.22 -17.92
C SER A 54 -13.69 -1.95 -19.29
N LEU A 55 -14.25 -0.98 -20.03
CA LEU A 55 -13.66 -0.53 -21.31
C LEU A 55 -12.28 0.03 -21.01
N LEU A 56 -12.14 0.91 -20.02
CA LEU A 56 -10.84 1.49 -19.67
C LEU A 56 -9.76 0.46 -19.29
N ALA A 57 -10.17 -0.72 -18.79
CA ALA A 57 -9.23 -1.80 -18.50
C ALA A 57 -8.90 -2.67 -19.72
N CYS A 58 -9.86 -2.88 -20.63
CA CYS A 58 -9.76 -3.80 -21.77
C CYS A 58 -9.58 -3.12 -23.14
N ASP A 59 -9.55 -1.79 -23.19
CA ASP A 59 -9.36 -1.02 -24.41
C ASP A 59 -7.86 -0.90 -24.77
N VAL A 60 -7.52 -0.05 -25.72
CA VAL A 60 -6.17 0.17 -26.22
C VAL A 60 -5.15 0.39 -25.09
N GLY A 61 -4.02 -0.32 -25.18
CA GLY A 61 -2.89 -0.20 -24.24
C GLY A 61 -2.94 -1.14 -23.03
N CYS A 62 -3.94 -2.00 -22.93
CA CYS A 62 -3.89 -3.15 -22.02
C CYS A 62 -2.68 -4.06 -22.31
N ASP A 63 -2.15 -4.69 -21.27
CA ASP A 63 -1.08 -5.67 -21.40
C ASP A 63 -1.68 -7.06 -21.62
N ALA A 64 -1.68 -7.53 -22.87
CA ALA A 64 -2.17 -8.85 -23.24
C ALA A 64 -1.41 -9.96 -22.50
N SER A 65 -0.09 -9.80 -22.31
CA SER A 65 0.73 -10.82 -21.65
C SER A 65 0.38 -10.99 -20.18
N ALA A 66 -0.10 -9.93 -19.53
CA ALA A 66 -0.54 -9.93 -18.13
C ALA A 66 -2.06 -10.09 -17.93
N SER A 67 -2.81 -10.14 -19.03
CA SER A 67 -4.26 -10.36 -19.05
C SER A 67 -4.58 -11.85 -19.01
N PHE A 68 -5.75 -12.20 -18.46
CA PHE A 68 -6.27 -13.55 -18.43
C PHE A 68 -6.28 -14.15 -19.85
N ALA A 69 -5.70 -15.33 -20.01
CA ALA A 69 -5.60 -16.06 -21.28
C ALA A 69 -4.96 -15.28 -22.45
N GLY A 70 -4.16 -14.24 -22.17
CA GLY A 70 -3.51 -13.48 -23.23
C GLY A 70 -4.42 -12.49 -23.97
N VAL A 71 -5.64 -12.24 -23.46
CA VAL A 71 -6.66 -11.49 -24.21
C VAL A 71 -7.06 -10.20 -23.48
N CYS A 72 -6.94 -9.08 -24.18
CA CYS A 72 -7.51 -7.80 -23.79
C CYS A 72 -8.95 -7.63 -24.27
N LYS A 73 -9.84 -8.51 -23.84
CA LYS A 73 -11.26 -8.39 -24.14
C LYS A 73 -12.02 -8.64 -22.86
N ARG A 74 -13.14 -7.93 -22.72
CA ARG A 74 -14.09 -8.18 -21.66
C ARG A 74 -14.56 -9.64 -21.74
N TYR A 75 -14.33 -10.41 -20.70
CA TYR A 75 -14.88 -11.76 -20.60
C TYR A 75 -16.35 -11.63 -20.20
N THR A 76 -17.25 -12.02 -21.10
CA THR A 76 -18.70 -11.97 -20.84
C THR A 76 -19.17 -13.38 -20.50
N THR A 77 -19.11 -13.73 -19.21
CA THR A 77 -19.84 -14.91 -18.74
C THR A 77 -21.33 -14.56 -18.80
N ALA A 78 -22.19 -15.51 -19.20
CA ALA A 78 -23.61 -15.29 -19.51
C ALA A 78 -24.48 -14.66 -18.38
N THR A 79 -23.91 -14.42 -17.20
CA THR A 79 -24.55 -13.80 -16.03
C THR A 79 -24.03 -12.40 -15.69
N ASP A 80 -23.08 -11.84 -16.43
CA ASP A 80 -22.48 -10.55 -16.07
C ASP A 80 -23.33 -9.38 -16.58
N THR A 81 -23.93 -8.62 -15.66
CA THR A 81 -24.74 -7.45 -15.99
C THR A 81 -23.80 -6.31 -16.36
N LEU A 82 -23.53 -6.20 -17.66
CA LEU A 82 -22.66 -5.18 -18.24
C LEU A 82 -23.13 -3.77 -17.86
N THR A 83 -22.46 -3.12 -16.91
CA THR A 83 -22.56 -1.67 -16.82
C THR A 83 -21.80 -1.09 -18.01
N SER A 84 -22.54 -0.83 -19.10
CA SER A 84 -22.12 0.03 -20.20
C SER A 84 -21.99 1.47 -19.68
N GLY A 85 -20.97 1.71 -18.89
CA GLY A 85 -20.67 3.01 -18.34
C GLY A 85 -19.29 3.44 -18.77
N ASN A 86 -19.17 4.72 -19.14
CA ASN A 86 -17.94 5.51 -19.14
C ASN A 86 -17.37 5.68 -17.71
N GLY A 87 -17.67 4.74 -16.81
CA GLY A 87 -17.31 4.77 -15.42
C GLY A 87 -15.82 4.51 -15.27
N LYS A 88 -15.14 5.41 -14.57
CA LYS A 88 -13.76 5.24 -14.10
C LYS A 88 -13.57 3.80 -13.61
N PRO A 89 -12.50 3.10 -14.01
CA PRO A 89 -12.27 1.70 -13.64
C PRO A 89 -12.37 1.60 -12.12
N ARG A 90 -13.30 0.75 -11.66
CA ARG A 90 -13.43 0.47 -10.24
C ARG A 90 -12.20 -0.34 -9.85
N PRO A 91 -11.40 0.09 -8.85
CA PRO A 91 -10.27 -0.69 -8.38
C PRO A 91 -10.73 -2.12 -8.08
N VAL A 92 -10.10 -3.09 -8.75
CA VAL A 92 -10.42 -4.50 -8.54
C VAL A 92 -9.99 -4.86 -7.12
N PRO A 93 -10.88 -5.46 -6.32
CA PRO A 93 -10.56 -5.90 -4.97
C PRO A 93 -9.72 -7.18 -5.02
N SER A 94 -8.48 -7.14 -5.52
CA SER A 94 -7.53 -8.26 -5.44
C SER A 94 -6.39 -8.01 -4.44
N LEU A 95 -6.21 -6.77 -3.99
CA LEU A 95 -5.43 -6.45 -2.81
C LEU A 95 -6.39 -6.35 -1.61
N PRO A 96 -6.03 -6.86 -0.42
CA PRO A 96 -6.75 -6.50 0.80
C PRO A 96 -6.87 -4.98 0.81
N LYS A 97 -8.09 -4.46 0.75
CA LYS A 97 -8.30 -3.03 0.92
C LYS A 97 -7.78 -2.71 2.31
N GLY A 98 -6.76 -1.86 2.41
CA GLY A 98 -6.42 -1.27 3.69
C GLY A 98 -7.70 -0.75 4.32
N ALA A 99 -7.91 -1.05 5.60
CA ALA A 99 -9.05 -0.55 6.35
C ALA A 99 -8.58 0.58 7.25
N PHE A 100 -9.36 1.65 7.32
CA PHE A 100 -9.16 2.67 8.34
C PHE A 100 -9.86 2.23 9.63
N LYS A 101 -9.17 2.45 10.75
CA LYS A 101 -9.73 2.29 12.08
C LYS A 101 -9.34 3.51 12.90
N VAL A 102 -10.31 4.10 13.60
CA VAL A 102 -10.02 5.07 14.65
C VAL A 102 -9.46 4.29 15.84
N VAL A 103 -8.23 4.59 16.22
CA VAL A 103 -7.49 3.84 17.27
C VAL A 103 -7.42 4.58 18.61
N GLY A 104 -7.60 5.90 18.62
CA GLY A 104 -7.54 6.69 19.83
C GLY A 104 -7.68 8.19 19.56
N ASN A 105 -7.43 8.98 20.61
CA ASN A 105 -7.47 10.44 20.58
C ASN A 105 -6.10 10.98 21.03
N SER A 106 -5.46 11.80 20.20
CA SER A 106 -4.16 12.41 20.48
C SER A 106 -4.21 13.54 21.51
N GLY A 107 -5.39 14.07 21.82
CA GLY A 107 -5.60 15.18 22.73
C GLY A 107 -5.17 16.56 22.21
N VAL A 108 -4.20 16.61 21.30
CA VAL A 108 -3.71 17.81 20.61
C VAL A 108 -3.90 17.66 19.10
N ALA A 109 -4.06 18.78 18.38
CA ALA A 109 -4.15 18.73 16.93
C ALA A 109 -2.78 18.39 16.32
N ALA A 110 -2.78 17.57 15.29
CA ALA A 110 -1.55 17.00 14.74
C ALA A 110 -1.06 17.81 13.54
N GLN A 111 -0.58 19.03 13.78
CA GLN A 111 -0.01 19.86 12.72
C GLN A 111 1.27 19.24 12.14
N HIS A 112 2.17 18.74 13.00
CA HIS A 112 3.29 17.89 12.60
C HIS A 112 3.31 16.60 13.41
N ILE A 113 3.73 15.50 12.77
CA ILE A 113 3.91 14.19 13.42
C ILE A 113 5.29 13.64 13.02
N ALA A 114 6.03 13.12 14.00
CA ALA A 114 7.25 12.37 13.76
C ALA A 114 7.26 11.10 14.61
N LEU A 115 7.64 9.96 14.01
CA LEU A 115 7.88 8.73 14.76
C LEU A 115 9.24 8.84 15.45
N VAL A 116 9.25 9.08 16.77
CA VAL A 116 10.48 9.31 17.56
C VAL A 116 11.05 8.04 18.18
N THR A 117 10.23 7.00 18.31
CA THR A 117 10.65 5.62 18.59
C THR A 117 9.80 4.65 17.76
N PRO A 118 10.15 3.36 17.63
CA PRO A 118 9.33 2.40 16.90
C PRO A 118 7.85 2.32 17.33
N THR A 119 7.53 2.81 18.54
CA THR A 119 6.18 2.75 19.11
C THR A 119 5.64 4.10 19.57
N ARG A 120 6.37 5.20 19.38
CA ARG A 120 5.95 6.52 19.88
C ARG A 120 6.07 7.59 18.82
N MET A 121 4.99 8.34 18.66
CA MET A 121 4.94 9.51 17.80
C MET A 121 5.00 10.77 18.65
N LEU A 122 5.82 11.72 18.24
CA LEU A 122 5.75 13.10 18.70
C LEU A 122 4.75 13.85 17.83
N ILE A 123 3.76 14.45 18.46
CA ILE A 123 2.74 15.28 17.84
C ILE A 123 2.99 16.72 18.27
N ILE A 124 3.19 17.59 17.28
CA ILE A 124 3.52 19.01 17.46
C ILE A 124 2.41 19.85 16.87
N ASP A 125 1.82 20.72 17.69
CA ASP A 125 0.74 21.61 17.30
C ASP A 125 1.17 23.08 17.41
N LYS A 126 0.29 24.00 17.00
CA LYS A 126 0.39 25.40 17.40
C LYS A 126 -0.06 25.59 18.84
N ALA A 127 0.37 26.67 19.48
CA ALA A 127 -0.09 26.99 20.82
C ALA A 127 -1.58 27.40 20.83
N GLU A 128 -2.48 26.42 20.93
CA GLU A 128 -3.94 26.64 20.91
C GLU A 128 -4.71 26.02 22.09
N ALA A 129 -6.02 26.23 22.10
CA ALA A 129 -6.93 25.87 23.19
C ALA A 129 -7.33 24.38 23.17
N ASN A 130 -6.36 23.48 23.05
CA ASN A 130 -6.60 22.04 23.16
C ASN A 130 -7.20 21.68 24.54
N PRO A 131 -8.06 20.64 24.61
CA PRO A 131 -8.71 20.25 25.85
C PRO A 131 -7.76 19.85 26.99
N PRO A 132 -6.72 19.01 26.77
CA PRO A 132 -5.83 18.59 27.84
C PRO A 132 -5.04 19.78 28.41
N LYS A 133 -4.95 19.83 29.75
CA LYS A 133 -4.21 20.87 30.47
C LYS A 133 -2.91 20.33 31.04
N LEU A 134 -1.86 21.15 30.94
CA LEU A 134 -0.62 20.96 31.67
C LEU A 134 -0.85 21.21 33.17
N PRO A 135 0.06 20.77 34.06
CA PRO A 135 -0.03 21.07 35.50
C PRO A 135 -0.12 22.56 35.82
N SER A 136 0.41 23.42 34.94
CA SER A 136 0.32 24.88 35.03
C SER A 136 -1.09 25.44 34.73
N GLY A 137 -2.03 24.61 34.29
CA GLY A 137 -3.38 25.01 33.86
C GLY A 137 -3.47 25.48 32.40
N SER A 138 -2.33 25.66 31.71
CA SER A 138 -2.31 26.02 30.30
C SER A 138 -2.67 24.82 29.41
N SER A 139 -3.21 25.09 28.22
CA SER A 139 -3.48 24.03 27.24
C SER A 139 -2.17 23.38 26.79
N ALA A 140 -2.14 22.05 26.76
CA ALA A 140 -1.06 21.32 26.12
C ALA A 140 -1.24 21.38 24.59
N TYR A 141 -0.16 21.62 23.87
CA TYR A 141 -0.17 21.67 22.41
C TYR A 141 0.93 20.82 21.79
N ASN A 142 1.62 20.05 22.61
CA ASN A 142 2.51 19.01 22.13
C ASN A 142 2.22 17.76 22.96
N ALA A 143 2.30 16.60 22.34
CA ALA A 143 2.10 15.34 23.02
C ALA A 143 2.95 14.25 22.37
N GLU A 144 3.40 13.31 23.19
CA GLU A 144 3.89 12.02 22.73
C GLU A 144 2.71 11.03 22.77
N TYR A 145 2.51 10.27 21.69
CA TYR A 145 1.46 9.27 21.56
C TYR A 145 2.09 7.87 21.50
N ASP A 146 1.69 6.98 22.41
CA ASP A 146 2.10 5.58 22.42
C ASP A 146 1.19 4.75 21.51
N LEU A 147 1.74 4.25 20.41
CA LEU A 147 1.03 3.49 19.38
C LEU A 147 0.54 2.11 19.85
N VAL A 148 1.13 1.57 20.91
CA VAL A 148 0.76 0.26 21.45
C VAL A 148 -0.38 0.41 22.44
N LYS A 149 -0.26 1.38 23.35
CA LYS A 149 -1.24 1.60 24.42
C LYS A 149 -2.39 2.53 24.04
N ASN A 150 -2.23 3.32 22.98
CA ASN A 150 -3.12 4.44 22.65
C ASN A 150 -3.25 5.46 23.78
N GLU A 151 -2.12 5.77 24.42
CA GLU A 151 -2.01 6.71 25.53
C GLU A 151 -1.20 7.94 25.13
N ILE A 152 -1.49 9.08 25.75
CA ILE A 152 -0.81 10.35 25.51
C ILE A 152 0.00 10.80 26.72
N ARG A 153 1.18 11.35 26.45
CA ARG A 153 2.00 12.09 27.43
C ARG A 153 2.10 13.52 26.95
N LEU A 154 1.50 14.45 27.69
CA LEU A 154 1.53 15.87 27.37
C LEU A 154 2.95 16.42 27.50
N LEU A 155 3.35 17.26 26.56
CA LEU A 155 4.67 17.89 26.52
C LEU A 155 4.53 19.39 26.70
N GLU A 156 5.14 19.90 27.75
CA GLU A 156 5.30 21.33 27.96
C GLU A 156 6.50 21.82 27.14
N VAL A 157 6.24 22.73 26.21
CA VAL A 157 7.28 23.39 25.43
C VAL A 157 7.21 24.89 25.66
N LYS A 158 8.36 25.56 25.57
CA LYS A 158 8.47 26.98 25.95
C LYS A 158 7.99 27.94 24.86
N THR A 159 8.04 27.52 23.60
CA THR A 159 7.76 28.36 22.42
C THR A 159 6.52 27.88 21.68
N ASN A 160 5.90 28.77 20.88
CA ASN A 160 4.83 28.39 19.97
C ASN A 160 5.44 27.68 18.75
N THR A 161 5.05 26.41 18.54
CA THR A 161 5.57 25.55 17.48
C THR A 161 4.80 25.65 16.16
N PHE A 162 3.89 26.64 16.03
CA PHE A 162 3.20 26.91 14.77
C PHE A 162 4.19 27.16 13.65
N CYS A 163 4.07 26.44 12.53
CA CYS A 163 4.95 26.56 11.36
C CYS A 163 6.43 26.28 11.68
N SER A 164 6.72 25.56 12.78
CA SER A 164 8.07 25.08 13.03
C SER A 164 8.48 24.04 11.98
N GLY A 165 9.76 23.99 11.64
CA GLY A 165 10.33 22.95 10.77
C GLY A 165 11.23 22.01 11.56
N GLY A 166 11.47 20.81 11.07
CA GLY A 166 12.28 19.86 11.82
C GLY A 166 12.62 18.57 11.08
N GLY A 167 13.49 17.77 11.71
CA GLY A 167 13.95 16.50 11.18
C GLY A 167 14.88 15.78 12.14
N PHE A 168 15.32 14.59 11.75
CA PHE A 168 16.26 13.78 12.53
C PHE A 168 17.71 14.05 12.10
N LEU A 169 18.58 14.21 13.09
CA LEU A 169 20.03 14.18 12.91
C LEU A 169 20.51 12.73 12.71
N PRO A 170 21.75 12.52 12.19
CA PRO A 170 22.32 11.18 12.01
C PRO A 170 22.41 10.34 13.29
N ASN A 171 22.42 10.97 14.47
CA ASN A 171 22.43 10.27 15.76
C ASN A 171 21.02 9.93 16.28
N GLY A 172 19.97 10.20 15.49
CA GLY A 172 18.57 9.94 15.87
C GLY A 172 17.91 11.03 16.71
N THR A 173 18.60 12.13 17.05
CA THR A 173 17.97 13.27 17.72
C THR A 173 17.04 14.01 16.77
N MET A 174 15.79 14.24 17.19
CA MET A 174 14.85 15.08 16.46
C MET A 174 15.06 16.56 16.83
N ILE A 175 15.21 17.41 15.82
CA ILE A 175 15.20 18.87 15.97
C ILE A 175 13.87 19.39 15.46
N SER A 176 13.25 20.29 16.23
CA SER A 176 12.18 21.18 15.80
C SER A 176 12.61 22.62 16.06
N ALA A 177 12.59 23.46 15.04
CA ALA A 177 13.15 24.80 15.05
C ALA A 177 12.23 25.83 14.39
N GLY A 178 12.36 27.08 14.85
CA GLY A 178 11.54 28.20 14.42
C GLY A 178 10.14 28.18 15.03
N GLY A 179 9.20 28.72 14.27
CA GLY A 179 7.78 28.80 14.60
C GLY A 179 7.32 30.13 15.21
N ALA A 180 5.99 30.22 15.38
CA ALA A 180 5.13 31.29 15.88
C ALA A 180 4.39 32.13 14.83
N GLU A 181 3.17 32.59 15.16
CA GLU A 181 2.70 33.94 14.80
C GLU A 181 1.79 34.54 15.91
N LEU A 182 2.24 34.34 17.17
CA LEU A 182 1.62 34.65 18.48
C LEU A 182 0.43 33.74 18.92
N ARG A 183 0.21 33.69 20.24
CA ARG A 183 -0.73 32.78 20.95
C ARG A 183 -2.17 33.29 20.89
#